data_AF-A0A961Y1W6-F1
#
_entry.id   AF-A0A961Y1W6-F1
#
_cell.length_a   1.000
_cell.length_b   1.000
_cell.length_c   1.000
_cell.angle_alpha   90.00
_cell.angle_beta   90.00
_cell.angle_gamma   90.00
#
_symmetry.space_group_name_H-M   'P 1'
#
loop_
_entity.id
_entity.type
_entity.pdbx_description
1 polymer ?
#
loop_
_entity_poly.entity_id
_entity_poly.type
_entity_poly.pdbx_seq_one_letter_code
_entity_poly.pdbx_strand_id
1 'polypeptide(L)'
;MLHAMESRWRYPIAILLGLGVGTWIGAAIATLYLMARFGEDLGGFDIFELWLLNLSDPRVKANPAVEHTAWLITALPALLLAATGATSVHRGSLTDYDDAHFQSRPELRRNRMSASLSQNGFLFGKLGSPASRAPFVSATPDRFPHAMMIAPTGRGKGVGFVLPNLLHFQGSAVILDVKGENFEKTSIHRQKALNNQVWYFSPYDYVQPEGKNGPVLTRTHRFNPLQRIADLPSPEQQYTAVNTMADLFLIVESVNAQSFFQAGRSLFVASCLYAIETGKPTIGEALRIMTGGGNKKEFYKRAAMQTANPVVAEIFLSMADEVDKILDSYVSVIRGAGLELWLDPAVDRATQASDFDFGTFRREPQSLYIVVQPEHLKTLAPLIRLLFADAIACLQRAHPGPDEAHPVMFLMDEFDQLGKQP
;
A
#
# COMPACT_ATOMS: atom_id res chain seq x y z
N MET A 1 22.19 -16.40 23.78
CA MET A 1 22.69 -17.71 23.28
C MET A 1 21.74 -18.85 23.59
N LEU A 2 21.37 -19.12 24.85
CA LEU A 2 20.50 -20.29 25.19
C LEU A 2 19.06 -20.21 24.63
N HIS A 3 18.53 -19.01 24.36
CA HIS A 3 17.19 -18.82 23.78
C HIS A 3 17.05 -19.28 22.32
N ALA A 4 18.14 -19.60 21.62
CA ALA A 4 18.13 -20.07 20.24
C ALA A 4 18.26 -21.60 20.09
N MET A 5 18.52 -22.33 21.18
CA MET A 5 18.69 -23.79 21.16
C MET A 5 17.34 -24.52 21.13
N GLU A 6 17.28 -25.81 20.84
CA GLU A 6 16.03 -26.58 20.96
C GLU A 6 15.62 -26.80 22.43
N SER A 7 14.31 -26.84 22.71
CA SER A 7 13.74 -26.95 24.06
C SER A 7 14.30 -28.12 24.89
N ARG A 8 14.60 -29.26 24.24
CA ARG A 8 15.18 -30.45 24.88
C ARG A 8 16.56 -30.24 25.51
N TRP A 9 17.37 -29.31 25.00
CA TRP A 9 18.72 -29.03 25.50
C TRP A 9 18.78 -27.77 26.36
N ARG A 10 17.79 -26.87 26.21
CA ARG A 10 17.71 -25.60 26.94
C ARG A 10 17.71 -25.75 28.46
N TYR A 11 16.81 -26.57 28.99
CA TYR A 11 16.69 -26.80 30.43
C TYR A 11 17.89 -27.51 31.05
N PRO A 12 18.38 -28.67 30.52
CA PRO A 12 19.50 -29.36 31.13
C PRO A 12 20.78 -28.51 31.09
N ILE A 13 21.05 -27.78 30.01
CA ILE A 13 22.25 -26.91 29.93
C ILE A 13 22.15 -25.76 30.93
N ALA A 14 21.00 -25.08 31.03
CA ALA A 14 20.83 -23.97 31.98
C ALA A 14 20.93 -24.41 33.44
N ILE A 15 20.37 -25.58 33.76
CA ILE A 15 20.47 -26.19 35.09
C ILE A 15 21.92 -26.59 35.38
N LEU A 16 22.61 -27.24 34.44
CA LEU A 16 24.01 -27.66 34.62
C LEU A 16 24.96 -26.46 34.79
N LEU A 17 24.76 -25.40 34.02
CA LEU A 17 25.53 -24.15 34.18
C LEU A 17 25.24 -23.49 35.52
N GLY A 18 23.97 -23.41 35.92
CA GLY A 18 23.57 -22.86 37.21
C GLY A 18 24.14 -23.64 38.39
N LEU A 19 24.10 -24.98 38.32
CA LEU A 19 24.72 -25.87 39.31
C LEU A 19 26.24 -25.68 39.33
N GLY A 20 26.93 -25.71 38.18
CA GLY A 20 28.39 -25.57 38.13
C GLY A 20 28.89 -24.25 38.69
N VAL A 21 28.30 -23.14 38.25
CA VAL A 21 28.66 -21.79 38.74
C VAL A 21 28.28 -21.63 40.21
N GLY A 22 27.10 -22.09 40.61
CA GLY A 22 26.66 -21.94 42.00
C GLY A 22 27.40 -22.83 42.98
N THR A 23 27.82 -24.04 42.59
CA THR A 23 28.72 -24.87 43.40
C THR A 23 30.09 -24.22 43.52
N TRP A 24 30.61 -23.59 42.45
CA TRP A 24 31.89 -22.88 42.49
C TRP A 24 31.86 -21.67 43.45
N ILE A 25 30.82 -20.84 43.35
CA ILE A 25 30.60 -19.71 44.27
C ILE A 25 30.36 -20.20 45.70
N GLY A 26 29.53 -21.23 45.86
CA GLY A 26 29.24 -21.81 47.18
C GLY A 26 30.47 -22.40 47.84
N ALA A 27 31.34 -23.07 47.08
CA ALA A 27 32.61 -23.59 47.55
C ALA A 27 33.55 -22.45 48.00
N ALA A 28 33.63 -21.35 47.26
CA ALA A 28 34.41 -20.18 47.66
C ALA A 28 33.95 -19.60 49.00
N ILE A 29 32.64 -19.46 49.19
CA ILE A 29 32.06 -18.94 50.44
C ILE A 29 32.27 -19.93 51.60
N ALA A 30 32.11 -21.23 51.34
CA ALA A 30 32.36 -22.26 52.34
C ALA A 30 33.82 -22.28 52.79
N THR A 31 34.77 -22.11 51.86
CA THR A 31 36.20 -22.00 52.18
C THR A 31 36.49 -20.80 53.06
N LEU A 32 35.96 -19.62 52.72
CA LEU A 32 36.11 -18.41 53.55
C LEU A 32 35.50 -18.59 54.95
N TYR A 33 34.35 -19.26 55.05
CA TYR A 33 33.73 -19.60 56.33
C TYR A 33 34.63 -20.49 57.19
N LEU A 34 35.23 -21.54 56.59
CA LEU A 34 36.13 -22.44 57.29
C LEU A 34 37.41 -21.74 57.73
N MET A 35 38.03 -20.94 56.86
CA MET A 35 39.22 -20.13 57.21
C MET A 35 38.93 -19.21 58.39
N ALA A 36 37.80 -18.50 58.37
CA ALA A 36 37.39 -17.63 59.48
C ALA A 36 37.09 -18.42 60.76
N ARG A 37 36.52 -19.63 60.65
CA ARG A 37 36.16 -20.47 61.81
C ARG A 37 37.39 -21.05 62.53
N PHE A 38 38.46 -21.36 61.78
CA PHE A 38 39.70 -21.90 62.33
C PHE A 38 40.79 -20.84 62.53
N GLY A 39 40.50 -19.56 62.23
CA GLY A 39 41.43 -18.44 62.44
C GLY A 39 42.60 -18.42 61.45
N GLU A 40 42.39 -18.90 60.24
CA GLU A 40 43.39 -18.90 59.16
C GLU A 40 43.49 -17.54 58.47
N ASP A 41 44.67 -17.21 57.95
CA ASP A 41 44.91 -15.96 57.25
C ASP A 41 44.20 -15.94 55.88
N LEU A 42 43.39 -14.90 55.65
CA LEU A 42 42.64 -14.70 54.42
C LEU A 42 43.54 -14.32 53.23
N GLY A 43 44.79 -13.91 53.48
CA GLY A 43 45.76 -13.56 52.43
C GLY A 43 46.15 -14.72 51.51
N GLY A 44 45.91 -15.97 51.92
CA GLY A 44 46.16 -17.18 51.12
C GLY A 44 44.96 -17.69 50.31
N PHE A 45 43.84 -16.96 50.27
CA PHE A 45 42.65 -17.39 49.54
C PHE A 45 42.83 -17.26 48.02
N ASP A 46 42.77 -18.39 47.29
CA ASP A 46 42.71 -18.42 45.82
C ASP A 46 41.37 -19.01 45.34
N ILE A 47 40.68 -18.24 44.49
CA ILE A 47 39.39 -18.61 43.90
C ILE A 47 39.50 -19.68 42.81
N PHE A 48 40.71 -19.97 42.31
CA PHE A 48 40.95 -21.02 41.32
C PHE A 48 41.45 -22.33 41.94
N GLU A 49 41.96 -22.29 43.17
CA GLU A 49 42.29 -23.48 43.98
C GLU A 49 41.11 -23.99 44.81
N LEU A 50 39.87 -23.81 44.34
CA LEU A 50 38.64 -24.25 45.01
C LEU A 50 38.41 -25.78 45.00
N TRP A 51 39.47 -26.57 44.82
CA TRP A 51 39.42 -28.01 44.68
C TRP A 51 39.25 -28.71 46.04
N LEU A 52 38.04 -28.62 46.58
CA LEU A 52 37.40 -29.69 47.35
C LEU A 52 38.09 -30.21 48.64
N LEU A 53 39.07 -29.53 49.24
CA LEU A 53 39.83 -30.12 50.36
C LEU A 53 40.14 -29.16 51.53
N ASN A 54 39.14 -28.40 51.99
CA ASN A 54 39.07 -28.08 53.44
C ASN A 54 37.96 -28.86 54.17
N LEU A 55 37.14 -29.64 53.46
CA LEU A 55 36.18 -30.59 54.06
C LEU A 55 36.83 -31.92 54.47
N SER A 56 37.97 -32.25 53.87
CA SER A 56 38.83 -33.39 54.23
C SER A 56 39.74 -33.10 55.43
N ASP A 57 39.83 -31.84 55.84
CA ASP A 57 40.60 -31.40 57.00
C ASP A 57 40.13 -32.18 58.24
N PRO A 58 41.05 -32.83 58.97
CA PRO A 58 40.72 -33.53 60.21
C PRO A 58 39.92 -32.67 61.21
N ARG A 59 40.14 -31.35 61.23
CA ARG A 59 39.46 -30.38 62.08
C ARG A 59 37.99 -30.19 61.71
N VAL A 60 37.66 -30.30 60.42
CA VAL A 60 36.27 -30.25 59.93
C VAL A 60 35.56 -31.57 60.19
N LYS A 61 36.21 -32.70 59.90
CA LYS A 61 35.66 -34.04 60.17
C LYS A 61 35.45 -34.33 61.66
N ALA A 62 36.23 -33.70 62.54
CA ALA A 62 36.05 -33.78 63.98
C ALA A 62 34.82 -33.01 64.49
N ASN A 63 34.23 -32.13 63.66
CA ASN A 63 33.07 -31.31 64.04
C ASN A 63 31.95 -31.40 62.99
N PRO A 64 31.03 -32.39 63.15
CA PRO A 64 29.95 -32.63 62.19
C PRO A 64 29.06 -31.42 61.90
N ALA A 65 28.90 -30.51 62.86
CA ALA A 65 28.10 -29.30 62.67
C ALA A 65 28.77 -28.29 61.71
N VAL A 66 30.10 -28.17 61.77
CA VAL A 66 30.88 -27.30 60.88
C VAL A 66 30.89 -27.87 59.47
N GLU A 67 31.05 -29.19 59.34
CA GLU A 67 30.96 -29.89 58.06
C GLU A 67 29.57 -29.71 57.42
N HIS A 68 28.50 -29.90 58.18
CA HIS A 68 27.13 -29.71 57.68
C HIS A 68 26.88 -28.26 57.23
N THR A 69 27.40 -27.28 57.97
CA THR A 69 27.27 -25.86 57.62
C THR A 69 28.00 -25.52 56.33
N ALA A 70 29.22 -26.04 56.13
CA ALA A 70 29.98 -25.84 54.90
C ALA A 70 29.31 -26.49 53.68
N TRP A 71 28.71 -27.68 53.83
CA TRP A 71 27.91 -28.31 52.78
C TRP A 71 26.66 -27.50 52.44
N LEU A 72 25.95 -26.95 53.43
CA LEU A 72 24.80 -26.09 53.20
C LEU A 72 25.17 -24.79 52.46
N ILE A 73 26.27 -24.15 52.86
CA ILE A 73 26.80 -22.94 52.21
C ILE A 73 27.19 -23.24 50.75
N THR A 74 27.68 -24.44 50.45
CA THR A 74 28.02 -24.86 49.08
C THR A 74 26.78 -25.18 48.25
N ALA A 75 25.79 -25.87 48.83
CA ALA A 75 24.62 -26.36 48.12
C ALA A 75 23.57 -25.27 47.85
N LEU A 76 23.40 -24.30 48.76
CA LEU A 76 22.35 -23.29 48.65
C LEU A 76 22.50 -22.38 47.41
N PRO A 77 23.69 -21.82 47.10
CA PRO A 77 23.89 -21.02 45.88
C PRO A 77 23.75 -21.85 44.60
N ALA A 78 24.17 -23.13 44.62
CA ALA A 78 24.00 -24.05 43.50
C ALA A 78 22.52 -24.28 43.17
N LEU A 79 21.70 -24.54 44.18
CA LEU A 79 20.25 -24.73 44.01
C LEU A 79 19.55 -23.44 43.56
N LEU A 80 19.91 -22.28 44.14
CA LEU A 80 19.34 -20.98 43.77
C LEU A 80 19.66 -20.60 42.33
N LEU A 81 20.92 -20.76 41.89
CA LEU A 81 21.32 -20.43 40.52
C LEU A 81 20.78 -21.44 39.50
N ALA A 82 20.67 -22.72 39.85
CA ALA A 82 20.00 -23.71 39.01
C ALA A 82 18.51 -23.40 38.82
N ALA A 83 17.80 -23.02 39.90
CA ALA A 83 16.40 -22.61 39.83
C ALA A 83 16.22 -21.31 39.02
N THR A 84 17.12 -20.35 39.19
CA THR A 84 17.12 -19.09 38.42
C THR A 84 17.41 -19.37 36.94
N GLY A 85 18.35 -20.26 36.63
CA GLY A 85 18.64 -20.72 35.27
C GLY A 85 17.42 -21.38 34.62
N ALA A 86 16.79 -22.33 35.31
CA ALA A 86 15.58 -23.00 34.83
C ALA A 86 14.41 -22.02 34.58
N THR A 87 14.15 -21.11 35.52
CA THR A 87 13.08 -20.11 35.38
C THR A 87 13.36 -19.06 34.30
N SER A 88 14.62 -18.67 34.10
CA SER A 88 15.03 -17.73 33.05
C SER A 88 14.81 -18.29 31.64
N VAL A 89 14.95 -19.61 31.48
CA VAL A 89 14.76 -20.31 30.21
C VAL A 89 13.30 -20.75 30.01
N HIS A 90 12.56 -20.92 31.10
CA HIS A 90 11.11 -21.11 31.08
C HIS A 90 10.34 -19.89 30.58
N ARG A 91 10.94 -18.69 30.64
CA ARG A 91 10.39 -17.46 30.04
C ARG A 91 10.45 -17.42 28.50
N GLY A 92 10.96 -18.46 27.84
CA GLY A 92 10.70 -18.68 26.42
C GLY A 92 9.22 -19.04 26.23
N SER A 93 8.40 -18.04 25.92
CA SER A 93 6.95 -18.16 25.80
C SER A 93 6.53 -19.28 24.84
N LEU A 94 5.52 -20.04 25.26
CA LEU A 94 4.57 -20.69 24.36
C LEU A 94 4.00 -19.65 23.39
N THR A 95 4.16 -19.86 22.09
CA THR A 95 3.09 -19.58 21.13
C THR A 95 3.27 -20.44 19.88
N ASP A 96 2.43 -21.47 19.73
CA ASP A 96 2.22 -22.19 18.46
C ASP A 96 1.46 -21.34 17.41
N TYR A 97 1.26 -20.04 17.68
CA TYR A 97 0.70 -19.03 16.77
C TYR A 97 1.45 -17.70 16.93
N ASP A 98 2.29 -17.39 15.96
CA ASP A 98 2.88 -16.10 15.62
C ASP A 98 3.81 -15.39 16.66
N ASP A 99 4.95 -14.90 16.18
CA ASP A 99 5.90 -14.05 16.94
C ASP A 99 5.47 -12.57 16.97
N ALA A 100 4.22 -12.29 16.59
CA ALA A 100 3.67 -10.95 16.47
C ALA A 100 3.56 -10.29 17.86
N HIS A 101 4.25 -9.16 18.02
CA HIS A 101 4.20 -8.36 19.24
C HIS A 101 4.27 -6.86 18.90
N PHE A 102 3.85 -6.03 19.86
CA PHE A 102 3.99 -4.58 19.72
C PHE A 102 5.46 -4.19 19.73
N GLN A 103 5.89 -3.44 18.71
CA GLN A 103 7.27 -2.96 18.64
C GLN A 103 7.58 -2.01 19.79
N SER A 104 8.69 -2.29 20.46
CA SER A 104 9.33 -1.37 21.41
C SER A 104 9.95 -0.16 20.69
N ARG A 105 10.26 0.91 21.43
CA ARG A 105 10.94 2.09 20.85
C ARG A 105 12.27 1.76 20.16
N PRO A 106 13.14 0.89 20.72
CA PRO A 106 14.35 0.43 20.02
C PRO A 106 14.05 -0.30 18.71
N GLU A 107 13.00 -1.12 18.66
CA GLU A 107 12.59 -1.84 17.45
C GLU A 107 12.04 -0.90 16.38
N LEU A 108 11.20 0.07 16.75
CA LEU A 108 10.75 1.12 15.82
C LEU A 108 11.93 1.87 15.20
N ARG A 109 12.94 2.23 16.00
CA ARG A 109 14.16 2.87 15.48
C ARG A 109 14.95 1.94 14.56
N ARG A 110 15.14 0.67 14.95
CA ARG A 110 15.83 -0.34 14.14
C ARG A 110 15.12 -0.58 12.80
N ASN A 111 13.79 -0.56 12.81
CA ASN A 111 12.93 -0.75 11.64
C ASN A 111 12.74 0.54 10.82
N ARG A 112 13.38 1.65 11.22
CA ARG A 112 13.25 2.97 10.58
C ARG A 112 11.80 3.46 10.52
N MET A 113 11.03 3.15 11.56
CA MET A 113 9.61 3.50 11.72
C MET A 113 9.39 4.69 12.66
N SER A 114 10.44 5.47 12.93
CA SER A 114 10.39 6.65 13.80
C SER A 114 11.07 7.82 13.10
N ALA A 115 10.30 8.87 12.82
CA ALA A 115 10.78 10.03 12.08
C ALA A 115 10.26 11.36 12.63
N SER A 116 10.98 12.45 12.37
CA SER A 116 10.49 13.82 12.52
C SER A 116 9.74 14.26 11.26
N LEU A 117 8.96 15.34 11.35
CA LEU A 117 8.25 15.93 10.20
C LEU A 117 9.16 16.48 9.09
N SER A 118 10.47 16.55 9.32
CA SER A 118 11.45 16.93 8.30
C SER A 118 11.77 15.79 7.33
N GLN A 119 11.49 14.55 7.70
CA GLN A 119 11.70 13.38 6.85
C GLN A 119 10.40 13.02 6.15
N ASN A 120 10.45 12.85 4.83
CA ASN A 120 9.27 12.47 4.04
C ASN A 120 8.84 11.02 4.35
N GLY A 121 7.53 10.78 4.39
CA GLY A 121 6.96 9.45 4.60
C GLY A 121 5.50 9.49 5.02
N PHE A 122 4.93 8.31 5.23
CA PHE A 122 3.59 8.17 5.78
C PHE A 122 3.62 8.41 7.28
N LEU A 123 2.73 9.26 7.80
CA LEU A 123 2.52 9.46 9.23
C LEU A 123 1.40 8.55 9.72
N PHE A 124 1.71 7.69 10.68
CA PHE A 124 0.75 6.76 11.29
C PHE A 124 0.28 7.22 12.68
N GLY A 125 1.10 8.00 13.39
CA GLY A 125 0.77 8.48 14.72
C GLY A 125 1.93 9.20 15.39
N LYS A 126 1.72 9.74 16.59
CA LYS A 126 2.74 10.46 17.37
C LYS A 126 3.11 9.67 18.63
N LEU A 127 4.40 9.53 18.93
CA LEU A 127 4.89 8.73 20.07
C LEU A 127 4.87 9.46 21.43
N GLY A 128 4.25 10.64 21.48
CA GLY A 128 4.11 11.46 22.67
C GLY A 128 2.89 12.37 22.58
N SER A 129 2.73 13.29 23.53
CA SER A 129 1.59 14.20 23.54
C SER A 129 1.56 15.09 22.30
N PRO A 130 0.38 15.60 21.88
CA PRO A 130 0.24 16.44 20.69
C PRO A 130 1.17 17.66 20.66
N ALA A 131 1.43 18.29 21.82
CA ALA A 131 2.30 19.46 21.94
C ALA A 131 3.81 19.11 22.09
N SER A 132 4.14 17.84 22.32
CA SER A 132 5.55 17.44 22.53
C SER A 132 6.35 17.46 21.22
N ARG A 133 7.69 17.52 21.34
CA ARG A 133 8.62 17.29 20.22
C ARG A 133 8.92 15.80 19.96
N ALA A 134 8.09 14.90 20.49
CA ALA A 134 8.24 13.47 20.28
C ALA A 134 8.13 13.13 18.77
N PRO A 135 8.90 12.15 18.29
CA PRO A 135 8.84 11.73 16.90
C PRO A 135 7.50 11.06 16.55
N PHE A 136 7.26 10.94 15.26
CA PHE A 136 6.12 10.25 14.69
C PHE A 136 6.46 8.79 14.43
N VAL A 137 5.45 7.93 14.51
CA VAL A 137 5.48 6.63 13.85
C VAL A 137 5.31 6.92 12.38
N SER A 138 6.36 6.67 11.61
CA SER A 138 6.41 7.05 10.20
C SER A 138 7.24 6.07 9.41
N ALA A 139 6.84 5.79 8.18
CA ALA A 139 7.64 4.99 7.26
C ALA A 139 7.92 5.74 5.98
N THR A 140 9.17 5.65 5.52
CA THR A 140 9.57 6.18 4.24
C THR A 140 9.07 5.28 3.10
N PRO A 141 8.73 5.85 1.93
CA PRO A 141 8.15 5.07 0.82
C PRO A 141 9.08 3.98 0.27
N ASP A 142 10.39 4.12 0.42
CA ASP A 142 11.40 3.12 0.03
C ASP A 142 11.43 1.90 0.96
N ARG A 143 10.90 2.02 2.18
CA ARG A 143 10.89 0.94 3.18
C ARG A 143 9.54 0.25 3.27
N PHE A 144 8.48 1.02 3.48
CA PHE A 144 7.11 0.52 3.51
C PHE A 144 6.29 1.33 2.49
N PRO A 145 6.18 0.82 1.25
CA PRO A 145 5.59 1.59 0.14
C PRO A 145 4.07 1.75 0.22
N HIS A 146 3.41 0.91 1.03
CA HIS A 146 1.95 0.85 1.10
C HIS A 146 1.47 0.82 2.56
N ALA A 147 0.32 1.42 2.78
CA ALA A 147 -0.36 1.42 4.07
C ALA A 147 -1.85 1.20 3.88
N MET A 148 -2.46 0.41 4.76
CA MET A 148 -3.90 0.22 4.82
C MET A 148 -4.39 0.74 6.16
N MET A 149 -5.37 1.64 6.14
CA MET A 149 -6.04 2.13 7.35
C MET A 149 -7.47 1.61 7.40
N ILE A 150 -7.76 0.82 8.44
CA ILE A 150 -9.10 0.32 8.71
C ILE A 150 -9.64 1.08 9.92
N ALA A 151 -10.70 1.87 9.71
CA ALA A 151 -11.33 2.65 10.78
C ALA A 151 -12.84 2.77 10.54
N PRO A 152 -13.70 2.64 11.57
CA PRO A 152 -15.12 2.93 11.45
C PRO A 152 -15.37 4.39 11.06
N THR A 153 -16.53 4.65 10.47
CA THR A 153 -16.96 6.02 10.14
C THR A 153 -17.01 6.90 11.41
N GLY A 154 -16.64 8.18 11.26
CA GLY A 154 -16.63 9.14 12.38
C GLY A 154 -15.53 8.96 13.43
N ARG A 155 -14.63 7.96 13.31
CA ARG A 155 -13.52 7.74 14.27
C ARG A 155 -12.25 8.54 14.00
N GLY A 156 -12.35 9.58 13.16
CA GLY A 156 -11.25 10.49 12.90
C GLY A 156 -10.24 10.03 11.85
N LYS A 157 -10.61 9.11 10.94
CA LYS A 157 -9.80 8.71 9.77
C LYS A 157 -9.26 9.92 8.99
N GLY A 158 -10.16 10.85 8.68
CA GLY A 158 -9.83 12.08 7.95
C GLY A 158 -8.81 12.94 8.68
N VAL A 159 -9.11 13.33 9.91
CA VAL A 159 -8.27 14.25 10.72
C VAL A 159 -6.99 13.61 11.26
N GLY A 160 -6.99 12.30 11.49
CA GLY A 160 -5.89 11.58 12.12
C GLY A 160 -4.88 11.00 11.14
N PHE A 161 -5.28 10.72 9.89
CA PHE A 161 -4.42 10.07 8.90
C PHE A 161 -4.45 10.76 7.54
N VAL A 162 -5.62 10.94 6.93
CA VAL A 162 -5.73 11.47 5.55
C VAL A 162 -5.16 12.88 5.44
N LEU A 163 -5.70 13.84 6.20
CA LEU A 163 -5.26 15.24 6.14
C LEU A 163 -3.80 15.41 6.55
N PRO A 164 -3.30 14.82 7.66
CA PRO A 164 -1.89 14.90 8.01
C PRO A 164 -0.96 14.40 6.90
N ASN A 165 -1.28 13.29 6.24
CA ASN A 165 -0.46 12.76 5.16
C ASN A 165 -0.51 13.63 3.91
N LEU A 166 -1.67 14.19 3.53
CA LEU A 166 -1.76 15.11 2.40
C LEU A 166 -0.97 16.42 2.62
N LEU A 167 -0.87 16.87 3.87
CA LEU A 167 -0.11 18.07 4.23
C LEU A 167 1.39 17.81 4.41
N HIS A 168 1.78 16.57 4.73
CA HIS A 168 3.18 16.23 5.02
C HIS A 168 3.91 15.57 3.85
N PHE A 169 3.26 14.67 3.12
CA PHE A 169 3.89 13.85 2.09
C PHE A 169 4.41 14.73 0.94
N GLN A 170 5.73 14.76 0.81
CA GLN A 170 6.46 15.49 -0.23
C GLN A 170 6.54 14.64 -1.51
N GLY A 171 6.40 15.30 -2.65
CA GLY A 171 6.23 14.65 -3.95
C GLY A 171 4.79 14.72 -4.42
N SER A 172 4.45 13.86 -5.36
CA SER A 172 3.16 13.89 -6.04
C SER A 172 2.10 13.07 -5.31
N ALA A 173 0.84 13.39 -5.58
CA ALA A 173 -0.30 12.68 -5.01
C ALA A 173 -1.43 12.51 -6.04
N VAL A 174 -2.04 11.32 -6.06
CA VAL A 174 -3.31 11.02 -6.74
C VAL A 174 -4.31 10.68 -5.65
N ILE A 175 -5.32 11.53 -5.49
CA ILE A 175 -6.26 11.51 -4.37
C ILE A 175 -7.66 11.20 -4.88
N LEU A 176 -8.23 10.07 -4.48
CA LEU A 176 -9.68 9.88 -4.52
C LEU A 176 -10.29 10.56 -3.30
N ASP A 177 -11.05 11.61 -3.55
CA ASP A 177 -11.63 12.47 -2.53
C ASP A 177 -13.15 12.38 -2.57
N VAL A 178 -13.68 11.46 -1.79
CA VAL A 178 -15.12 11.30 -1.64
C VAL A 178 -15.64 12.50 -0.83
N LYS A 179 -16.56 13.28 -1.41
CA LYS A 179 -17.14 14.57 -0.92
C LYS A 179 -16.33 15.84 -1.18
N GLY A 180 -15.04 15.76 -1.49
CA GLY A 180 -14.22 16.93 -1.84
C GLY A 180 -13.57 17.68 -0.66
N GLU A 181 -13.68 17.16 0.56
CA GLU A 181 -13.13 17.81 1.75
C GLU A 181 -11.61 17.85 1.75
N ASN A 182 -10.96 16.84 1.14
CA ASN A 182 -9.50 16.79 1.09
C ASN A 182 -8.96 17.88 0.18
N PHE A 183 -9.58 18.09 -0.98
CA PHE A 183 -9.25 19.19 -1.90
C PHE A 183 -9.40 20.54 -1.21
N GLU A 184 -10.54 20.79 -0.58
CA GLU A 184 -10.82 22.06 0.09
C GLU A 184 -9.79 22.38 1.17
N LYS A 185 -9.42 21.39 1.99
CA LYS A 185 -8.54 21.60 3.15
C LYS A 185 -7.05 21.59 2.81
N THR A 186 -6.64 20.94 1.72
CA THR A 186 -5.21 20.64 1.48
C THR A 186 -4.64 21.20 0.19
N SER A 187 -5.46 21.50 -0.83
CA SER A 187 -4.99 21.94 -2.15
C SER A 187 -4.07 23.16 -2.10
N ILE A 188 -4.46 24.19 -1.33
CA ILE A 188 -3.68 25.43 -1.18
C ILE A 188 -2.33 25.15 -0.52
N HIS A 189 -2.29 24.29 0.51
CA HIS A 189 -1.03 23.93 1.17
C HIS A 189 -0.12 23.14 0.23
N ARG A 190 -0.67 22.14 -0.47
CA ARG A 190 0.09 21.37 -1.46
C ARG A 190 0.65 22.28 -2.55
N GLN A 191 -0.14 23.24 -3.03
CA GLN A 191 0.32 24.22 -4.02
C GLN A 191 1.42 25.14 -3.50
N LYS A 192 1.18 25.82 -2.35
CA LYS A 192 2.04 26.92 -1.90
C LYS A 192 3.20 26.49 -1.01
N ALA A 193 3.01 25.47 -0.19
CA ALA A 193 4.03 25.01 0.76
C ALA A 193 4.83 23.82 0.22
N LEU A 194 4.19 22.92 -0.54
CA LEU A 194 4.85 21.77 -1.16
C LEU A 194 5.18 21.99 -2.65
N ASN A 195 4.93 23.19 -3.19
CA ASN A 195 5.18 23.57 -4.58
C ASN A 195 4.57 22.60 -5.61
N ASN A 196 3.42 22.00 -5.30
CA ASN A 196 2.76 21.09 -6.22
C ASN A 196 1.95 21.87 -7.27
N GLN A 197 1.98 21.42 -8.53
CA GLN A 197 0.89 21.75 -9.45
C GLN A 197 -0.37 21.02 -9.01
N VAL A 198 -1.53 21.69 -8.99
CA VAL A 198 -2.79 21.10 -8.52
C VAL A 198 -3.75 20.92 -9.67
N TRP A 199 -4.21 19.69 -9.83
CA TRP A 199 -5.22 19.27 -10.79
C TRP A 199 -6.49 18.86 -10.06
N TYR A 200 -7.64 19.22 -10.62
CA TYR A 200 -8.96 18.96 -10.06
C TYR A 200 -9.84 18.28 -11.11
N PHE A 201 -10.23 17.03 -10.86
CA PHE A 201 -11.07 16.25 -11.75
C PHE A 201 -12.38 15.90 -11.06
N SER A 202 -13.48 16.50 -11.52
CA SER A 202 -14.84 16.26 -11.01
C SER A 202 -15.86 16.52 -12.12
N PRO A 203 -16.22 15.50 -12.92
CA PRO A 203 -17.06 15.68 -14.11
C PRO A 203 -18.40 16.37 -13.86
N TYR A 204 -18.99 16.15 -12.67
CA TYR A 204 -20.29 16.68 -12.26
C TYR A 204 -20.23 17.95 -11.42
N ASP A 205 -19.05 18.58 -11.29
CA ASP A 205 -18.93 19.85 -10.61
C ASP A 205 -19.24 21.02 -11.55
N TYR A 206 -20.48 21.50 -11.45
CA TYR A 206 -20.99 22.63 -12.22
C TYR A 206 -20.89 23.93 -11.41
N VAL A 207 -20.40 24.98 -12.05
CA VAL A 207 -20.41 26.34 -11.52
C VAL A 207 -21.40 27.14 -12.34
N GLN A 208 -22.48 27.60 -11.69
CA GLN A 208 -23.34 28.61 -12.27
C GLN A 208 -22.76 29.99 -11.93
N PRO A 209 -22.28 30.77 -12.92
CA PRO A 209 -22.05 32.19 -12.69
C PRO A 209 -23.37 32.89 -12.33
N GLU A 210 -23.30 34.05 -11.65
CA GLU A 210 -24.48 34.74 -11.11
C GLU A 210 -25.63 34.88 -12.14
N GLY A 211 -26.80 34.32 -11.79
CA GLY A 211 -28.03 34.39 -12.59
C GLY A 211 -28.43 33.07 -13.26
N LYS A 212 -29.73 32.74 -13.25
CA LYS A 212 -30.30 31.46 -13.75
C LYS A 212 -30.06 31.17 -15.24
N ASN A 213 -29.66 32.18 -16.02
CA ASN A 213 -29.51 32.09 -17.48
C ASN A 213 -28.04 32.20 -17.94
N GLY A 214 -27.07 32.17 -17.02
CA GLY A 214 -25.65 32.18 -17.37
C GLY A 214 -25.18 30.86 -18.00
N PRO A 215 -24.04 30.86 -18.73
CA PRO A 215 -23.45 29.62 -19.22
C PRO A 215 -23.07 28.73 -18.03
N VAL A 216 -23.43 27.44 -18.09
CA VAL A 216 -22.96 26.47 -17.10
C VAL A 216 -21.46 26.25 -17.33
N LEU A 217 -20.64 26.61 -16.34
CA LEU A 217 -19.21 26.38 -16.34
C LEU A 217 -18.90 25.14 -15.49
N THR A 218 -17.69 24.61 -15.62
CA THR A 218 -17.19 23.54 -14.76
C THR A 218 -15.75 23.85 -14.35
N ARG A 219 -15.36 23.41 -13.17
CA ARG A 219 -13.97 23.52 -12.67
C ARG A 219 -13.13 22.30 -13.03
N THR A 220 -13.73 21.26 -13.61
CA THR A 220 -13.01 20.02 -13.91
C THR A 220 -11.96 20.25 -14.98
N HIS A 221 -10.75 19.80 -14.67
CA HIS A 221 -9.74 19.48 -15.67
C HIS A 221 -10.18 18.23 -16.42
N ARG A 222 -9.55 17.99 -17.57
CA ARG A 222 -9.88 16.93 -18.49
C ARG A 222 -8.83 15.81 -18.43
N PHE A 223 -9.31 14.59 -18.62
CA PHE A 223 -8.51 13.39 -18.72
C PHE A 223 -9.05 12.51 -19.84
N ASN A 224 -8.27 12.31 -20.91
CA ASN A 224 -8.66 11.48 -22.03
C ASN A 224 -7.98 10.09 -21.92
N PRO A 225 -8.74 9.02 -21.66
CA PRO A 225 -8.19 7.67 -21.51
C PRO A 225 -7.51 7.12 -22.78
N LEU A 226 -7.87 7.63 -23.96
CA LEU A 226 -7.30 7.19 -25.23
C LEU A 226 -6.04 7.98 -25.63
N GLN A 227 -5.72 9.10 -24.97
CA GLN A 227 -4.63 9.98 -25.40
C GLN A 227 -3.28 9.24 -25.44
N ARG A 228 -2.90 8.62 -24.32
CA ARG A 228 -1.64 7.87 -24.24
C ARG A 228 -1.58 6.70 -25.22
N ILE A 229 -2.73 6.09 -25.50
CA ILE A 229 -2.80 4.98 -26.47
C ILE A 229 -2.60 5.52 -27.88
N ALA A 230 -3.21 6.66 -28.23
CA ALA A 230 -3.01 7.32 -29.52
C ALA A 230 -1.53 7.66 -29.78
N ASP A 231 -0.78 8.02 -28.74
CA ASP A 231 0.63 8.36 -28.82
C ASP A 231 1.58 7.14 -28.98
N LEU A 232 1.05 5.91 -28.96
CA LEU A 232 1.86 4.70 -29.17
C LEU A 232 2.35 4.60 -30.63
N PRO A 233 3.58 4.11 -30.85
CA PRO A 233 4.25 4.20 -32.15
C PRO A 233 3.71 3.25 -33.22
N SER A 234 2.98 2.19 -32.86
CA SER A 234 2.47 1.21 -33.83
C SER A 234 0.98 0.90 -33.64
N PRO A 235 0.23 0.66 -34.74
CA PRO A 235 -1.18 0.24 -34.68
C PRO A 235 -1.38 -1.06 -33.89
N GLU A 236 -0.41 -1.97 -33.90
CA GLU A 236 -0.44 -3.21 -33.11
C GLU A 236 -0.44 -2.92 -31.61
N GLN A 237 0.47 -2.04 -31.15
CA GLN A 237 0.51 -1.62 -29.75
C GLN A 237 -0.76 -0.88 -29.34
N GLN A 238 -1.30 -0.05 -30.22
CA GLN A 238 -2.58 0.62 -30.02
C GLN A 238 -3.70 -0.41 -29.85
N TYR A 239 -3.80 -1.41 -30.74
CA TYR A 239 -4.82 -2.46 -30.64
C TYR A 239 -4.73 -3.20 -29.30
N THR A 240 -3.53 -3.68 -28.92
CA THR A 240 -3.34 -4.38 -27.64
C THR A 240 -3.74 -3.49 -26.46
N ALA A 241 -3.33 -2.23 -26.45
CA ALA A 241 -3.62 -1.31 -25.36
C ALA A 241 -5.11 -0.97 -25.25
N VAL A 242 -5.81 -0.70 -26.37
CA VAL A 242 -7.27 -0.48 -26.37
C VAL A 242 -7.99 -1.74 -25.91
N ASN A 243 -7.56 -2.92 -26.36
CA ASN A 243 -8.19 -4.17 -25.95
C ASN A 243 -8.01 -4.40 -24.43
N THR A 244 -6.81 -4.23 -23.88
CA THR A 244 -6.60 -4.33 -22.43
C THR A 244 -7.40 -3.26 -21.68
N MET A 245 -7.46 -2.03 -22.18
CA MET A 245 -8.27 -0.95 -21.58
C MET A 245 -9.75 -1.35 -21.51
N ALA A 246 -10.29 -1.98 -22.55
CA ALA A 246 -11.68 -2.44 -22.60
C ALA A 246 -12.01 -3.46 -21.48
N ASP A 247 -11.07 -4.34 -21.10
CA ASP A 247 -11.25 -5.28 -19.98
C ASP A 247 -11.42 -4.58 -18.62
N LEU A 248 -10.86 -3.38 -18.46
CA LEU A 248 -10.80 -2.72 -17.16
C LEU A 248 -12.11 -2.03 -16.78
N PHE A 249 -12.89 -1.56 -17.75
CA PHE A 249 -14.08 -0.75 -17.49
C PHE A 249 -15.37 -1.32 -18.08
N LEU A 250 -15.30 -2.24 -19.04
CA LEU A 250 -16.48 -2.94 -19.55
C LEU A 250 -16.74 -4.21 -18.73
N ILE A 251 -17.72 -4.14 -17.83
CA ILE A 251 -18.09 -5.22 -16.91
C ILE A 251 -19.44 -5.78 -17.33
N VAL A 252 -19.49 -7.09 -17.59
CA VAL A 252 -20.74 -7.80 -17.91
C VAL A 252 -21.19 -8.61 -16.71
N GLU A 253 -22.40 -8.37 -16.23
CA GLU A 253 -22.96 -9.09 -15.08
C GLU A 253 -23.59 -10.44 -15.46
N SER A 254 -23.93 -10.66 -16.74
CA SER A 254 -24.67 -11.86 -17.19
C SER A 254 -23.88 -12.76 -18.13
N VAL A 255 -23.90 -14.07 -17.86
CA VAL A 255 -23.22 -15.11 -18.67
C VAL A 255 -23.85 -15.24 -20.07
N ASN A 256 -25.17 -15.03 -20.19
CA ASN A 256 -25.91 -15.20 -21.44
C ASN A 256 -25.60 -14.12 -22.49
N ALA A 257 -25.00 -12.99 -22.10
CA ALA A 257 -24.64 -11.90 -23.02
C ALA A 257 -23.21 -12.01 -23.57
N GLN A 258 -22.47 -13.06 -23.21
CA GLN A 258 -21.02 -13.11 -23.42
C GLN A 258 -20.60 -13.15 -24.91
N SER A 259 -21.37 -13.81 -25.79
CA SER A 259 -21.10 -13.82 -27.24
C SER A 259 -21.35 -12.45 -27.88
N PHE A 260 -22.47 -11.80 -27.56
CA PHE A 260 -22.78 -10.44 -28.00
C PHE A 260 -21.79 -9.42 -27.46
N PHE A 261 -21.30 -9.64 -26.24
CA PHE A 261 -20.26 -8.81 -25.64
C PHE A 261 -18.95 -8.86 -26.42
N GLN A 262 -18.48 -10.05 -26.82
CA GLN A 262 -17.23 -10.16 -27.57
C GLN A 262 -17.31 -9.43 -28.92
N ALA A 263 -18.41 -9.61 -29.67
CA ALA A 263 -18.62 -8.92 -30.94
C ALA A 263 -18.72 -7.39 -30.75
N GLY A 264 -19.51 -6.94 -29.77
CA GLY A 264 -19.62 -5.51 -29.44
C GLY A 264 -18.29 -4.92 -28.97
N ARG A 265 -17.48 -5.68 -28.25
CA ARG A 265 -16.15 -5.27 -27.80
C ARG A 265 -15.22 -5.09 -28.98
N SER A 266 -15.20 -6.03 -29.93
CA SER A 266 -14.43 -5.87 -31.17
C SER A 266 -14.83 -4.60 -31.92
N LEU A 267 -16.14 -4.31 -32.01
CA LEU A 267 -16.63 -3.07 -32.58
C LEU A 267 -16.18 -1.82 -31.80
N PHE A 268 -16.17 -1.87 -30.46
CA PHE A 268 -15.64 -0.79 -29.63
C PHE A 268 -14.15 -0.55 -29.85
N VAL A 269 -13.35 -1.62 -29.90
CA VAL A 269 -11.90 -1.56 -30.17
C VAL A 269 -11.66 -0.94 -31.54
N ALA A 270 -12.33 -1.44 -32.59
CA ALA A 270 -12.23 -0.89 -33.94
C ALA A 270 -12.63 0.59 -33.99
N SER A 271 -13.68 0.97 -33.26
CA SER A 271 -14.14 2.36 -33.18
C SER A 271 -13.14 3.28 -32.49
N CYS A 272 -12.46 2.81 -31.43
CA CYS A 272 -11.39 3.57 -30.78
C CYS A 272 -10.19 3.76 -31.71
N LEU A 273 -9.76 2.70 -32.40
CA LEU A 273 -8.64 2.77 -33.34
C LEU A 273 -8.95 3.68 -34.53
N TYR A 274 -10.18 3.63 -35.05
CA TYR A 274 -10.62 4.54 -36.10
C TYR A 274 -10.70 6.00 -35.61
N ALA A 275 -11.13 6.22 -34.35
CA ALA A 275 -11.12 7.55 -33.73
C ALA A 275 -9.70 8.10 -33.59
N ILE A 276 -8.72 7.25 -33.24
CA ILE A 276 -7.29 7.59 -33.21
C ILE A 276 -6.80 7.97 -34.61
N GLU A 277 -7.06 7.12 -35.61
CA GLU A 277 -6.63 7.34 -37.00
C GLU A 277 -7.20 8.64 -37.59
N THR A 278 -8.46 8.96 -37.27
CA THR A 278 -9.14 10.18 -37.75
C THR A 278 -8.80 11.44 -36.94
N GLY A 279 -7.86 11.35 -35.99
CA GLY A 279 -7.38 12.49 -35.21
C GLY A 279 -8.31 12.96 -34.09
N LYS A 280 -9.27 12.12 -33.67
CA LYS A 280 -10.20 12.39 -32.56
C LYS A 280 -10.19 11.26 -31.52
N PRO A 281 -9.04 11.00 -30.86
CA PRO A 281 -8.86 9.83 -30.01
C PRO A 281 -9.62 9.96 -28.68
N THR A 282 -10.95 9.89 -28.67
CA THR A 282 -11.78 10.01 -27.44
C THR A 282 -12.79 8.87 -27.37
N ILE A 283 -13.10 8.39 -26.16
CA ILE A 283 -14.11 7.34 -25.98
C ILE A 283 -15.49 7.84 -26.44
N GLY A 284 -15.79 9.12 -26.25
CA GLY A 284 -17.03 9.72 -26.77
C GLY A 284 -17.13 9.67 -28.29
N GLU A 285 -16.03 9.89 -29.01
CA GLU A 285 -16.01 9.72 -30.47
C GLU A 285 -16.14 8.25 -30.87
N ALA A 286 -15.46 7.33 -30.17
CA ALA A 286 -15.62 5.90 -30.39
C ALA A 286 -17.10 5.47 -30.23
N LEU A 287 -17.79 5.98 -29.20
CA LEU A 287 -19.23 5.74 -29.02
C LEU A 287 -20.07 6.32 -30.17
N ARG A 288 -19.76 7.52 -30.67
CA ARG A 288 -20.43 8.11 -31.85
C ARG A 288 -20.24 7.23 -33.09
N ILE A 289 -19.02 6.75 -33.33
CA ILE A 289 -18.68 5.82 -34.42
C ILE A 289 -19.46 4.50 -34.29
N MET A 290 -19.49 3.89 -33.10
CA MET A 290 -20.26 2.66 -32.82
C MET A 290 -21.77 2.82 -33.05
N THR A 291 -22.28 4.04 -32.90
CA THR A 291 -23.71 4.29 -33.12
C THR A 291 -24.05 4.55 -34.57
N GLY A 292 -23.06 4.86 -35.43
CA GLY A 292 -23.20 5.03 -36.87
C GLY A 292 -24.25 6.05 -37.34
N GLY A 293 -24.82 6.85 -36.42
CA GLY A 293 -25.96 7.72 -36.69
C GLY A 293 -27.19 6.96 -37.22
N GLY A 294 -27.87 7.54 -38.21
CA GLY A 294 -29.10 6.99 -38.78
C GLY A 294 -28.92 5.75 -39.67
N ASN A 295 -27.71 5.46 -40.16
CA ASN A 295 -27.45 4.28 -40.99
C ASN A 295 -26.04 3.69 -40.70
N LYS A 296 -26.01 2.72 -39.77
CA LYS A 296 -24.77 2.11 -39.25
C LYS A 296 -23.98 1.36 -40.31
N LYS A 297 -24.65 0.56 -41.13
CA LYS A 297 -24.00 -0.31 -42.13
C LYS A 297 -23.28 0.47 -43.20
N GLU A 298 -23.93 1.49 -43.76
CA GLU A 298 -23.31 2.34 -44.75
C GLU A 298 -22.14 3.15 -44.16
N PHE A 299 -22.27 3.57 -42.90
CA PHE A 299 -21.16 4.18 -42.18
C PHE A 299 -19.98 3.21 -42.03
N TYR A 300 -20.20 1.96 -41.59
CA TYR A 300 -19.12 0.98 -41.41
C TYR A 300 -18.44 0.57 -42.72
N LYS A 301 -19.21 0.36 -43.80
CA LYS A 301 -18.62 0.11 -45.13
C LYS A 301 -17.71 1.25 -45.57
N ARG A 302 -18.15 2.49 -45.37
CA ARG A 302 -17.34 3.67 -45.69
C ARG A 302 -16.09 3.76 -44.82
N ALA A 303 -16.23 3.57 -43.51
CA ALA A 303 -15.10 3.59 -42.58
C ALA A 303 -14.07 2.49 -42.92
N ALA A 304 -14.53 1.29 -43.27
CA ALA A 304 -13.68 0.19 -43.69
C ALA A 304 -12.89 0.48 -44.99
N MET A 305 -13.45 1.27 -45.91
CA MET A 305 -12.76 1.71 -47.12
C MET A 305 -11.78 2.87 -46.87
N GLN A 306 -11.94 3.61 -45.78
CA GLN A 306 -11.16 4.80 -45.46
C GLN A 306 -9.98 4.51 -44.52
N THR A 307 -10.13 3.53 -43.62
CA THR A 307 -9.07 3.16 -42.68
C THR A 307 -7.90 2.49 -43.39
N ALA A 308 -6.69 2.87 -42.99
CA ALA A 308 -5.44 2.21 -43.36
C ALA A 308 -5.16 0.98 -42.49
N ASN A 309 -5.91 0.76 -41.41
CA ASN A 309 -5.73 -0.38 -40.52
C ASN A 309 -6.57 -1.58 -41.00
N PRO A 310 -5.93 -2.67 -41.48
CA PRO A 310 -6.65 -3.81 -42.06
C PRO A 310 -7.55 -4.52 -41.03
N VAL A 311 -7.16 -4.55 -39.76
CA VAL A 311 -7.96 -5.17 -38.68
C VAL A 311 -9.24 -4.36 -38.44
N VAL A 312 -9.13 -3.03 -38.46
CA VAL A 312 -10.29 -2.14 -38.32
C VAL A 312 -11.23 -2.30 -39.51
N ALA A 313 -10.68 -2.37 -40.73
CA ALA A 313 -11.47 -2.60 -41.95
C ALA A 313 -12.26 -3.91 -41.89
N GLU A 314 -11.59 -5.01 -41.51
CA GLU A 314 -12.21 -6.33 -41.40
C GLU A 314 -13.36 -6.35 -40.36
N ILE A 315 -13.13 -5.76 -39.18
CA ILE A 315 -14.16 -5.68 -38.15
C ILE A 315 -15.36 -4.87 -38.65
N PHE A 316 -15.14 -3.70 -39.27
CA PHE A 316 -16.25 -2.89 -39.78
C PHE A 316 -17.01 -3.56 -40.93
N LEU A 317 -16.33 -4.27 -41.84
CA LEU A 317 -17.00 -5.05 -42.89
C LEU A 317 -17.85 -6.17 -42.29
N SER A 318 -17.30 -6.92 -41.33
CA SER A 318 -18.05 -7.95 -40.60
C SER A 318 -19.29 -7.36 -39.93
N MET A 319 -19.17 -6.21 -39.25
CA MET A 319 -20.30 -5.53 -38.60
C MET A 319 -21.32 -4.96 -39.59
N ALA A 320 -20.91 -4.64 -40.83
CA ALA A 320 -21.80 -4.17 -41.88
C ALA A 320 -22.63 -5.29 -42.52
N ASP A 321 -22.11 -6.52 -42.51
CA ASP A 321 -22.77 -7.72 -43.04
C ASP A 321 -23.78 -8.33 -42.05
N GLU A 322 -23.67 -8.00 -40.77
CA GLU A 322 -24.60 -8.44 -39.71
C GLU A 322 -26.03 -7.94 -39.90
N VAL A 323 -27.01 -8.59 -39.26
CA VAL A 323 -28.41 -8.13 -39.26
C VAL A 323 -28.57 -6.92 -38.33
N ASP A 324 -29.36 -5.91 -38.71
CA ASP A 324 -29.51 -4.65 -37.95
C ASP A 324 -29.86 -4.89 -36.47
N LYS A 325 -30.78 -5.82 -36.21
CA LYS A 325 -31.19 -6.20 -34.84
C LYS A 325 -30.06 -6.80 -34.01
N ILE A 326 -29.17 -7.58 -34.65
CA ILE A 326 -28.02 -8.19 -33.98
C ILE A 326 -26.98 -7.10 -33.68
N LEU A 327 -26.71 -6.23 -34.66
CA LEU A 327 -25.81 -5.10 -34.48
C LEU A 327 -26.26 -4.15 -33.36
N ASP A 328 -27.56 -3.84 -33.28
CA ASP A 328 -28.13 -3.06 -32.18
C ASP A 328 -27.97 -3.76 -30.83
N SER A 329 -28.05 -5.09 -30.80
CA SER A 329 -27.78 -5.90 -29.60
C SER A 329 -26.33 -5.76 -29.14
N TYR A 330 -25.35 -5.82 -30.06
CA TYR A 330 -23.93 -5.62 -29.73
C TYR A 330 -23.69 -4.25 -29.09
N VAL A 331 -24.22 -3.18 -29.70
CA VAL A 331 -24.08 -1.81 -29.17
C VAL A 331 -24.78 -1.69 -27.80
N SER A 332 -25.96 -2.27 -27.63
CA SER A 332 -26.70 -2.24 -26.37
C SER A 332 -25.95 -2.94 -25.24
N VAL A 333 -25.34 -4.09 -25.52
CA VAL A 333 -24.57 -4.86 -24.52
C VAL A 333 -23.34 -4.07 -24.06
N ILE A 334 -22.61 -3.44 -24.97
CA ILE A 334 -21.42 -2.63 -24.60
C ILE A 334 -21.80 -1.35 -23.85
N ARG A 335 -22.91 -0.71 -24.23
CA ARG A 335 -23.46 0.42 -23.47
C ARG A 335 -23.74 0.02 -22.03
N GLY A 336 -24.53 -1.04 -21.82
CA GLY A 336 -24.86 -1.53 -20.49
C GLY A 336 -23.64 -2.04 -19.70
N ALA A 337 -22.57 -2.47 -20.37
CA ALA A 337 -21.33 -2.91 -19.72
C ALA A 337 -20.47 -1.77 -19.15
N GLY A 338 -20.79 -0.50 -19.44
CA GLY A 338 -20.09 0.66 -18.86
C GLY A 338 -19.92 1.84 -19.81
N LEU A 339 -20.12 1.65 -21.12
CA LEU A 339 -19.95 2.72 -22.10
C LEU A 339 -21.11 3.73 -22.08
N GLU A 340 -22.25 3.39 -21.48
CA GLU A 340 -23.40 4.29 -21.27
C GLU A 340 -23.01 5.59 -20.54
N LEU A 341 -21.96 5.54 -19.71
CA LEU A 341 -21.41 6.70 -19.02
C LEU A 341 -21.02 7.85 -19.98
N TRP A 342 -20.58 7.55 -21.21
CA TRP A 342 -20.20 8.55 -22.22
C TRP A 342 -21.39 9.15 -22.99
N LEU A 343 -22.62 8.72 -22.72
CA LEU A 343 -23.82 9.44 -23.17
C LEU A 343 -24.04 10.71 -22.36
N ASP A 344 -23.47 10.81 -21.17
CA ASP A 344 -23.52 12.00 -20.34
C ASP A 344 -22.59 13.10 -20.91
N PRO A 345 -23.12 14.27 -21.32
CA PRO A 345 -22.31 15.36 -21.88
C PRO A 345 -21.20 15.84 -20.94
N ALA A 346 -21.38 15.69 -19.63
CA ALA A 346 -20.37 16.10 -18.66
C ALA A 346 -19.15 15.16 -18.65
N VAL A 347 -19.38 13.86 -18.81
CA VAL A 347 -18.31 12.86 -18.94
C VAL A 347 -17.63 12.97 -20.30
N ASP A 348 -18.40 13.10 -21.39
CA ASP A 348 -17.83 13.32 -22.73
C ASP A 348 -16.92 14.56 -22.70
N ARG A 349 -17.39 15.70 -22.19
CA ARG A 349 -16.58 16.91 -22.03
C ARG A 349 -15.34 16.70 -21.16
N ALA A 350 -15.46 16.04 -20.01
CA ALA A 350 -14.33 15.80 -19.11
C ALA A 350 -13.28 14.84 -19.70
N THR A 351 -13.62 14.11 -20.76
CA THR A 351 -12.74 13.10 -21.38
C THR A 351 -12.31 13.43 -22.81
N GLN A 352 -12.58 14.65 -23.28
CA GLN A 352 -12.24 15.09 -24.64
C GLN A 352 -10.75 15.39 -24.86
N ALA A 353 -9.98 15.64 -23.80
CA ALA A 353 -8.55 15.94 -23.85
C ALA A 353 -7.90 15.59 -22.50
N SER A 354 -6.58 15.67 -22.41
CA SER A 354 -5.85 15.55 -21.15
C SER A 354 -5.17 16.87 -20.82
N ASP A 355 -5.46 17.42 -19.64
CA ASP A 355 -4.80 18.63 -19.15
C ASP A 355 -3.52 18.31 -18.33
N PHE A 356 -3.34 17.04 -17.94
CA PHE A 356 -2.20 16.54 -17.18
C PHE A 356 -1.69 15.20 -17.73
N ASP A 357 -0.42 14.88 -17.47
CA ASP A 357 0.23 13.63 -17.87
C ASP A 357 0.88 12.94 -16.65
N PHE A 358 0.44 11.72 -16.35
CA PHE A 358 1.01 10.91 -15.25
C PHE A 358 2.51 10.63 -15.42
N GLY A 359 3.05 10.70 -16.64
CA GLY A 359 4.46 10.52 -16.92
C GLY A 359 5.34 11.60 -16.30
N THR A 360 4.77 12.75 -15.94
CA THR A 360 5.50 13.86 -15.32
C THR A 360 5.47 13.84 -13.79
N PHE A 361 4.63 13.00 -13.17
CA PHE A 361 4.38 13.00 -11.72
C PHE A 361 5.60 12.59 -10.87
N ARG A 362 6.58 11.91 -11.46
CA ARG A 362 7.84 11.59 -10.76
C ARG A 362 8.94 12.65 -10.94
N ARG A 363 8.85 13.47 -11.99
CA ARG A 363 9.80 14.54 -12.30
C ARG A 363 9.43 15.86 -11.63
N GLU A 364 8.14 16.15 -11.60
CA GLU A 364 7.60 17.38 -11.04
C GLU A 364 6.54 17.04 -10.00
N PRO A 365 6.54 17.72 -8.84
CA PRO A 365 5.55 17.46 -7.80
C PRO A 365 4.16 17.95 -8.23
N GLN A 366 3.19 17.06 -8.29
CA GLN A 366 1.84 17.32 -8.77
C GLN A 366 0.78 16.63 -7.90
N SER A 367 -0.40 17.23 -7.79
CA SER A 367 -1.51 16.70 -6.99
C SER A 367 -2.78 16.65 -7.80
N LEU A 368 -3.26 15.46 -8.11
CA LEU A 368 -4.53 15.23 -8.77
C LEU A 368 -5.59 14.85 -7.74
N TYR A 369 -6.60 15.70 -7.58
CA TYR A 369 -7.78 15.42 -6.79
C TYR A 369 -8.92 14.94 -7.68
N ILE A 370 -9.33 13.69 -7.48
CA ILE A 370 -10.47 13.04 -8.12
C ILE A 370 -11.63 13.20 -7.15
N VAL A 371 -12.42 14.26 -7.33
CA VAL A 371 -13.49 14.62 -6.41
C VAL A 371 -14.81 14.06 -6.90
N VAL A 372 -15.43 13.20 -6.10
CA VAL A 372 -16.69 12.54 -6.45
C VAL A 372 -17.62 12.56 -5.25
N GLN A 373 -18.88 12.93 -5.50
CA GLN A 373 -19.92 12.85 -4.47
C GLN A 373 -20.32 11.38 -4.26
N PRO A 374 -20.62 10.94 -3.03
CA PRO A 374 -20.94 9.54 -2.72
C PRO A 374 -22.02 8.94 -3.62
N GLU A 375 -23.05 9.73 -3.95
CA GLU A 375 -24.17 9.33 -4.83
C GLU A 375 -23.74 9.01 -6.27
N HIS A 376 -22.66 9.63 -6.76
CA HIS A 376 -22.15 9.45 -8.12
C HIS A 376 -21.01 8.44 -8.22
N LEU A 377 -20.49 7.94 -7.08
CA LEU A 377 -19.28 7.12 -7.05
C LEU A 377 -19.42 5.83 -7.86
N LYS A 378 -20.57 5.14 -7.73
CA LYS A 378 -20.84 3.93 -8.52
C LYS A 378 -20.96 4.21 -10.01
N THR A 379 -21.65 5.29 -10.37
CA THR A 379 -21.85 5.70 -11.77
C THR A 379 -20.54 6.08 -12.44
N LEU A 380 -19.66 6.82 -11.75
CA LEU A 380 -18.36 7.25 -12.27
C LEU A 380 -17.25 6.20 -12.09
N ALA A 381 -17.53 5.07 -11.43
CA ALA A 381 -16.52 4.03 -11.17
C ALA A 381 -15.78 3.54 -12.43
N PRO A 382 -16.42 3.32 -13.60
CA PRO A 382 -15.70 2.94 -14.82
C PRO A 382 -14.65 3.98 -15.25
N LEU A 383 -14.99 5.27 -15.17
CA LEU A 383 -14.07 6.36 -15.52
C LEU A 383 -12.92 6.48 -14.51
N ILE A 384 -13.22 6.35 -13.22
CA ILE A 384 -12.22 6.36 -12.15
C ILE A 384 -11.25 5.18 -12.31
N ARG A 385 -11.75 4.00 -12.67
CA ARG A 385 -10.91 2.81 -12.98
C ARG A 385 -9.96 3.08 -14.13
N LEU A 386 -10.43 3.69 -15.23
CA LEU A 386 -9.58 4.07 -16.35
C LEU A 386 -8.48 5.04 -15.94
N LEU A 387 -8.80 6.03 -15.11
CA LEU A 387 -7.84 7.01 -14.62
C LEU A 387 -6.76 6.33 -13.75
N PHE A 388 -7.15 5.47 -12.81
CA PHE A 388 -6.18 4.72 -11.99
C PHE A 388 -5.34 3.75 -12.83
N ALA A 389 -5.97 3.04 -13.77
CA ALA A 389 -5.27 2.15 -14.68
C ALA A 389 -4.18 2.90 -15.45
N ASP A 390 -4.50 4.07 -15.97
CA ASP A 390 -3.56 4.88 -16.73
C ASP A 390 -2.42 5.42 -15.87
N ALA A 391 -2.74 5.92 -14.67
CA ALA A 391 -1.75 6.36 -13.69
C ALA A 391 -0.79 5.22 -13.31
N ILE A 392 -1.31 4.04 -12.99
CA ILE A 392 -0.52 2.87 -12.62
C ILE A 392 0.33 2.41 -13.79
N ALA A 393 -0.26 2.24 -14.98
CA ALA A 393 0.45 1.80 -16.18
C ALA A 393 1.59 2.76 -16.56
N CYS A 394 1.36 4.07 -16.40
CA CYS A 394 2.38 5.08 -16.67
C CYS A 394 3.54 4.97 -15.68
N LEU A 395 3.24 4.90 -14.38
CA LEU A 395 4.27 4.82 -13.34
C LEU A 395 5.01 3.48 -13.32
N GLN A 396 4.38 2.38 -13.73
CA GLN A 396 5.03 1.07 -13.76
C GLN A 396 5.88 0.80 -15.01
N ARG A 397 5.82 1.68 -16.02
CA ARG A 397 6.52 1.49 -17.30
C ARG A 397 8.03 1.31 -17.14
N ALA A 398 8.64 2.02 -16.19
CA ALA A 398 10.07 1.92 -15.91
C ALA A 398 10.36 2.18 -14.43
N HIS A 399 11.52 1.68 -13.99
CA HIS A 399 12.09 2.10 -12.71
C HIS A 399 12.41 3.60 -12.74
N PRO A 400 12.27 4.31 -11.60
CA PRO A 400 12.59 5.74 -11.54
C PRO A 400 14.01 6.03 -12.01
N GLY A 401 14.13 6.94 -12.98
CA GLY A 401 15.41 7.46 -13.45
C GLY A 401 15.99 8.54 -12.49
N PRO A 402 17.22 9.02 -12.76
CA PRO A 402 17.84 10.08 -11.95
C PRO A 402 17.06 11.41 -11.94
N ASP A 403 16.28 11.68 -12.99
CA ASP A 403 15.39 12.84 -13.13
C ASP A 403 14.02 12.65 -12.45
N GLU A 404 13.71 11.44 -11.98
CA GLU A 404 12.44 11.05 -11.37
C GLU A 404 12.54 11.00 -9.84
N ALA A 405 12.87 12.13 -9.23
CA ALA A 405 13.18 12.24 -7.80
C ALA A 405 11.96 12.15 -6.86
N HIS A 406 10.73 12.31 -7.37
CA HIS A 406 9.54 12.44 -6.55
C HIS A 406 8.75 11.13 -6.43
N PRO A 407 8.43 10.68 -5.19
CA PRO A 407 7.49 9.59 -5.01
C PRO A 407 6.06 10.05 -5.34
N VAL A 408 5.20 9.10 -5.71
CA VAL A 408 3.78 9.36 -6.02
C VAL A 408 2.91 8.60 -5.03
N MET A 409 2.18 9.33 -4.19
CA MET A 409 1.24 8.77 -3.23
C MET A 409 -0.12 8.56 -3.89
N PHE A 410 -0.66 7.35 -3.80
CA PHE A 410 -2.07 7.08 -4.09
C PHE A 410 -2.84 7.09 -2.77
N LEU A 411 -3.72 8.07 -2.60
CA LEU A 411 -4.60 8.15 -1.43
C LEU A 411 -6.02 7.87 -1.88
N MET A 412 -6.53 6.69 -1.52
CA MET A 412 -7.85 6.22 -1.94
C MET A 412 -8.80 6.24 -0.75
N ASP A 413 -9.53 7.34 -0.58
CA ASP A 413 -10.57 7.41 0.44
C ASP A 413 -11.75 6.50 0.04
N GLU A 414 -12.25 5.68 0.97
CA GLU A 414 -13.34 4.71 0.73
C GLU A 414 -13.06 3.74 -0.45
N PHE A 415 -11.83 3.20 -0.48
CA PHE A 415 -11.35 2.27 -1.52
C PHE A 415 -12.30 1.09 -1.80
N ASP A 416 -13.02 0.61 -0.79
CA ASP A 416 -13.97 -0.51 -0.91
C ASP A 416 -15.15 -0.19 -1.85
N GLN A 417 -15.55 1.08 -1.97
CA GLN A 417 -16.71 1.47 -2.77
C GLN A 417 -16.44 1.46 -4.29
N LEU A 418 -15.18 1.48 -4.71
CA LEU A 418 -14.82 1.41 -6.12
C LEU A 418 -14.95 -0.02 -6.69
N GLY A 419 -15.15 -1.04 -5.84
CA GLY A 419 -15.15 -2.45 -6.25
C GLY A 419 -13.78 -2.88 -6.79
N LYS A 420 -13.74 -4.01 -7.51
CA LYS A 420 -12.48 -4.54 -8.08
C LYS A 420 -11.83 -3.48 -8.98
N GLN A 421 -10.59 -3.12 -8.64
CA GLN A 421 -9.73 -2.26 -9.44
C GLN A 421 -8.80 -3.13 -10.33
N PRO A 422 -8.30 -2.57 -11.45
CA PRO A 422 -7.36 -3.20 -12.38
C PRO A 422 -6.16 -3.88 -11.72
#